data_AF-A0A520C544-F1
#
_entry.id   AF-A0A520C544-F1
#
_cell.length_a   1.000
_cell.length_b   1.000
_cell.length_c   1.000
_cell.angle_alpha   90.00
_cell.angle_beta   90.00
_cell.angle_gamma   90.00
#
_symmetry.space_group_name_H-M   'P 1'
#
loop_
_entity.id
_entity.type
_entity.pdbx_description
1 polymer ?
#
loop_
_entity_poly.entity_id
_entity_poly.type
_entity_poly.pdbx_seq_one_letter_code
_entity_poly.pdbx_strand_id
1 'polypeptide(L)'
;MKIKFLFVLLSSYLCFGQNKTEKTIQLYSIDQYVKPVNNLSTEAAMELARRISKAASIKNKTVSIALLDASGTTILLLRGNGVGPHNTEASRRKAYTALSTKTPT
;
A
#
# COMPACT_ATOMS: atom_id res chain seq x y z
N MET A 1 -61.63 -14.83 31.27
CA MET A 1 -60.55 -14.78 32.29
C MET A 1 -59.25 -15.54 31.92
N LYS A 2 -59.23 -16.47 30.96
CA LYS A 2 -58.05 -17.31 30.66
C LYS A 2 -56.90 -16.59 29.92
N ILE A 3 -57.21 -15.60 29.07
CA ILE A 3 -56.19 -14.88 28.26
C ILE A 3 -55.27 -13.97 29.10
N LYS A 4 -55.78 -13.43 30.22
CA LYS A 4 -55.01 -12.54 31.10
C LYS A 4 -53.95 -13.31 31.89
N PHE A 5 -54.23 -14.57 32.25
CA PHE A 5 -53.27 -15.46 32.91
C PHE A 5 -52.09 -15.83 31.98
N LEU A 6 -52.35 -15.98 30.68
CA LEU A 6 -51.32 -16.27 29.68
C LEU A 6 -50.33 -15.11 29.54
N PHE A 7 -50.80 -13.85 29.59
CA PHE A 7 -49.94 -12.67 29.55
C PHE A 7 -49.07 -12.52 30.81
N VAL A 8 -49.59 -12.87 31.98
CA VAL A 8 -48.82 -12.84 33.23
C VAL A 8 -47.69 -13.89 33.19
N LEU A 9 -47.98 -15.11 32.73
CA LEU A 9 -46.96 -16.16 32.56
C LEU A 9 -45.89 -15.80 31.52
N LEU A 10 -46.25 -15.12 30.43
CA LEU A 10 -45.29 -14.75 29.38
C LEU A 10 -44.29 -13.68 29.84
N SER A 11 -44.71 -12.74 30.69
CA SER A 11 -43.84 -11.68 31.23
C SER A 11 -42.68 -12.19 32.08
N SER A 12 -42.89 -13.29 32.82
CA SER A 12 -41.85 -13.94 33.63
C SER A 12 -40.71 -14.56 32.81
N TYR A 13 -40.98 -14.99 31.57
CA TYR A 13 -39.96 -15.59 30.69
C TYR A 13 -39.10 -14.55 29.96
N LEU A 14 -39.56 -13.30 29.83
CA LEU A 14 -38.81 -12.22 29.17
C LEU A 14 -37.68 -11.67 30.05
N CYS A 15 -37.73 -11.87 31.37
CA CYS A 15 -36.77 -11.26 32.30
C CYS A 15 -35.44 -12.02 32.46
N PHE A 16 -35.29 -13.23 31.90
CA PHE A 16 -34.09 -14.07 32.09
C PHE A 16 -33.14 -14.17 30.88
N GLY A 17 -33.36 -13.37 29.82
CA GLY A 17 -32.69 -13.56 28.52
C GLY A 17 -31.43 -12.74 28.21
N GLN A 18 -31.02 -11.76 29.02
CA GLN A 18 -29.99 -10.78 28.62
C GLN A 18 -28.78 -10.63 29.58
N ASN A 19 -28.38 -11.69 30.28
CA ASN A 19 -27.20 -11.64 31.17
C ASN A 19 -25.89 -12.13 30.54
N LYS A 20 -25.82 -12.18 29.20
CA LYS A 20 -24.52 -12.21 28.53
C LYS A 20 -24.22 -10.79 28.07
N THR A 21 -23.46 -10.07 28.89
CA THR A 21 -22.73 -8.89 28.42
C THR A 21 -21.92 -9.36 27.22
N GLU A 22 -22.33 -8.99 26.01
CA GLU A 22 -21.46 -9.15 24.84
C GLU A 22 -20.15 -8.49 25.22
N LYS A 23 -19.08 -9.28 25.24
CA LYS A 23 -17.74 -8.79 25.49
C LYS A 23 -17.41 -7.92 24.30
N THR A 24 -17.68 -6.61 24.39
CA THR A 24 -17.27 -5.64 23.38
C THR A 24 -15.80 -5.87 23.15
N ILE A 25 -15.43 -6.35 21.96
CA ILE A 25 -14.03 -6.53 21.59
C ILE A 25 -13.42 -5.14 21.72
N GLN A 26 -12.54 -4.93 22.69
CA GLN A 26 -11.69 -3.75 22.72
C GLN A 26 -10.87 -3.79 21.43
N LEU A 27 -11.30 -3.07 20.39
CA LEU A 27 -10.46 -2.80 19.24
C LEU A 27 -9.28 -1.98 19.78
N TYR A 28 -8.11 -2.60 19.84
CA TYR A 28 -6.85 -1.90 20.04
C TYR A 28 -6.78 -0.77 19.01
N SER A 29 -6.34 0.42 19.43
CA SER A 29 -6.07 1.54 18.53
C SER A 29 -5.14 1.03 17.41
N ILE A 30 -5.66 1.00 16.19
CA ILE A 30 -4.96 0.60 14.97
C ILE A 30 -3.64 1.37 14.79
N ASP A 31 -3.56 2.57 15.35
CA ASP A 31 -2.40 3.46 15.26
C ASP A 31 -1.16 2.92 16.00
N GLN A 32 -1.34 2.00 16.97
CA GLN A 32 -0.21 1.35 17.65
C GLN A 32 0.56 0.40 16.70
N TYR A 33 -0.09 -0.11 15.66
CA TYR A 33 0.46 -1.11 14.74
C TYR A 33 0.71 -0.58 13.32
N VAL A 34 0.30 0.66 13.02
CA VAL A 34 0.48 1.30 11.72
C VAL A 34 1.52 2.42 11.82
N LYS A 35 2.53 2.38 10.94
CA LYS A 35 3.51 3.47 10.81
C LYS A 35 3.49 4.03 9.40
N PRO A 36 3.39 5.36 9.22
CA PRO A 36 3.48 5.97 7.90
C PRO A 36 4.91 5.82 7.34
N VAL A 37 5.00 5.69 6.02
CA VAL A 37 6.28 5.63 5.30
C VAL A 37 6.27 6.70 4.22
N ASN A 38 7.34 7.51 4.18
CA ASN A 38 7.52 8.49 3.14
C ASN A 38 7.83 7.79 1.81
N ASN A 39 7.10 8.17 0.76
CA ASN A 39 7.25 7.55 -0.55
C ASN A 39 7.32 8.61 -1.65
N LEU A 40 7.89 8.23 -2.78
CA LEU A 40 7.97 9.11 -3.94
C LEU A 40 6.59 9.26 -4.59
N SER A 41 6.18 10.50 -4.87
CA SER A 41 4.93 10.75 -5.61
C SER A 41 5.10 10.44 -7.10
N THR A 42 3.99 10.17 -7.79
CA THR A 42 4.01 9.90 -9.24
C THR A 42 4.51 11.12 -10.03
N GLU A 43 4.15 12.34 -9.60
CA GLU A 43 4.59 13.59 -10.22
C GLU A 43 6.11 13.76 -10.07
N ALA A 44 6.65 13.48 -8.88
CA ALA A 44 8.08 13.51 -8.63
C ALA A 44 8.82 12.44 -9.47
N ALA A 45 8.26 11.24 -9.61
CA ALA A 45 8.83 10.19 -10.46
C ALA A 45 8.86 10.60 -11.93
N MET A 46 7.80 11.23 -12.45
CA MET A 46 7.75 11.76 -13.81
C MET A 46 8.77 12.88 -14.03
N GLU A 47 8.92 13.79 -13.06
CA GLU A 47 9.92 14.87 -13.15
C GLU A 47 11.36 14.31 -13.15
N LEU A 48 11.65 13.33 -12.28
CA LEU A 48 12.94 12.64 -12.29
C LEU A 48 13.21 11.96 -13.63
N ALA A 49 12.23 11.26 -14.19
CA ALA A 49 12.35 10.63 -15.50
C ALA A 49 12.68 11.65 -16.61
N ARG A 50 12.04 12.82 -16.61
CA ARG A 50 12.36 13.91 -17.55
C ARG A 50 13.80 14.40 -17.39
N ARG A 51 14.25 14.63 -16.15
CA ARG A 51 15.63 15.09 -15.86
C ARG A 51 16.67 14.07 -16.28
N ILE A 52 16.45 12.79 -15.97
CA ILE A 52 17.33 11.69 -16.38
C ILE A 52 17.40 11.60 -17.90
N SER A 53 16.25 11.69 -18.58
CA SER A 53 16.18 11.65 -20.05
C SER A 53 16.94 12.83 -20.68
N LYS A 54 16.80 14.04 -20.12
CA LYS A 54 17.56 15.22 -20.54
C LYS A 54 19.07 15.03 -20.34
N ALA A 55 19.49 14.53 -19.19
CA ALA A 55 20.90 14.28 -18.89
C ALA A 55 21.50 13.19 -19.81
N ALA A 56 20.74 12.15 -20.13
CA ALA A 56 21.14 11.11 -21.08
C ALA A 56 21.24 11.67 -22.52
N SER A 57 20.30 12.53 -22.93
CA SER A 57 20.30 13.18 -24.23
C SER A 57 21.53 14.08 -24.44
N ILE A 58 21.95 14.84 -23.41
CA ILE A 58 23.20 15.62 -23.44
C ILE A 58 24.42 14.73 -23.72
N LYS A 59 24.37 13.46 -23.30
CA LYS A 59 25.41 12.45 -23.55
C LYS A 59 25.19 11.65 -24.84
N ASN A 60 24.24 12.05 -25.69
CA ASN A 60 23.83 11.33 -26.90
C ASN A 60 23.43 9.87 -26.60
N LYS A 61 22.75 9.63 -25.48
CA LYS A 61 22.25 8.31 -25.07
C LYS A 61 20.74 8.32 -24.89
N THR A 62 20.12 7.20 -25.24
CA THR A 62 18.76 6.85 -24.89
C THR A 62 18.79 5.71 -23.87
N VAL A 63 17.98 5.76 -22.82
CA VAL A 63 18.08 4.85 -21.67
C VAL A 63 16.73 4.23 -21.30
N SER A 64 16.78 3.12 -20.57
CA SER A 64 15.63 2.63 -19.80
C SER A 64 15.73 3.12 -18.36
N ILE A 65 14.61 3.54 -17.79
CA ILE A 65 14.54 4.18 -16.47
C ILE A 65 13.51 3.39 -15.65
N ALA A 66 13.90 2.97 -14.45
CA ALA A 66 13.00 2.40 -13.46
C ALA A 66 13.10 3.20 -12.16
N LEU A 67 11.96 3.59 -11.60
CA LEU A 67 11.86 4.18 -10.27
C LEU A 67 10.98 3.28 -9.40
N LEU A 68 11.50 2.96 -8.22
CA LEU A 68 10.82 2.17 -7.22
C LEU A 68 10.45 3.04 -6.03
N ASP A 69 9.43 2.58 -5.33
CA ASP A 69 8.94 3.14 -4.09
C ASP A 69 9.78 2.60 -2.90
N ALA A 70 9.51 3.08 -1.68
CA ALA A 70 10.25 2.64 -0.50
C ALA A 70 10.08 1.14 -0.15
N SER A 71 9.03 0.49 -0.66
CA SER A 71 8.75 -0.95 -0.51
C SER A 71 9.36 -1.81 -1.63
N GLY A 72 9.94 -1.20 -2.67
CA GLY A 72 10.45 -1.89 -3.85
C GLY A 72 9.41 -2.09 -4.97
N THR A 73 8.22 -1.52 -4.82
CA THR A 73 7.17 -1.49 -5.85
C THR A 73 7.54 -0.50 -6.94
N THR A 74 7.34 -0.88 -8.21
CA THR A 74 7.63 0.01 -9.34
C THR A 74 6.60 1.14 -9.43
N ILE A 75 7.07 2.38 -9.37
CA ILE A 75 6.25 3.58 -9.60
C ILE A 75 6.24 3.93 -11.08
N LEU A 76 7.41 3.85 -11.72
CA LEU A 76 7.59 4.25 -13.11
C LEU A 76 8.61 3.34 -13.80
N LEU A 77 8.28 2.91 -15.01
CA LEU A 77 9.13 2.11 -15.86
C LEU A 77 9.02 2.63 -17.29
N LEU A 78 10.12 3.16 -17.82
CA LEU A 78 10.19 3.70 -19.16
C LEU A 78 11.32 3.03 -19.94
N ARG A 79 11.04 2.68 -21.18
CA ARG A 79 12.06 2.25 -22.14
C ARG A 79 12.15 3.30 -23.23
N GLY A 80 13.28 3.98 -23.33
CA GLY A 80 13.49 4.92 -24.41
C GLY A 80 13.54 4.24 -25.79
N ASN A 81 13.24 5.00 -26.83
CA ASN A 81 13.19 4.50 -28.20
C ASN A 81 14.55 3.94 -28.65
N GLY A 82 14.53 2.79 -29.33
CA GLY A 82 15.74 2.10 -29.78
C GLY A 82 16.54 1.40 -28.67
N VAL A 83 16.11 1.47 -27.40
CA VAL A 83 16.77 0.74 -26.32
C VAL A 83 16.35 -0.73 -26.34
N GLY A 84 17.34 -1.62 -26.26
CA GLY A 84 17.14 -3.06 -26.24
C GLY A 84 16.22 -3.50 -25.08
N PRO A 85 15.32 -4.47 -25.29
CA PRO A 85 14.25 -4.80 -24.34
C PRO A 85 14.76 -5.27 -22.97
N HIS A 86 15.94 -5.90 -22.93
CA HIS A 86 16.58 -6.37 -21.69
C HIS A 86 16.94 -5.24 -20.71
N ASN A 87 17.14 -4.01 -21.20
CA ASN A 87 17.49 -2.87 -20.34
C ASN A 87 16.34 -2.43 -19.44
N THR A 88 15.10 -2.73 -19.82
CA THR A 88 13.92 -2.46 -18.98
C THR A 88 14.04 -3.22 -17.66
N GLU A 89 14.22 -4.54 -17.73
CA GLU A 89 14.39 -5.37 -16.53
C GLU A 89 15.73 -5.12 -15.83
N ALA A 90 16.81 -4.87 -16.59
CA ALA A 90 18.10 -4.52 -15.98
C ALA A 90 18.00 -3.24 -15.14
N SER A 91 17.31 -2.21 -15.64
CA SER A 91 17.11 -0.95 -14.90
C SER A 91 16.29 -1.16 -13.62
N ARG A 92 15.22 -1.98 -13.68
CA ARG A 92 14.41 -2.34 -12.51
C ARG A 92 15.22 -3.09 -11.45
N ARG A 93 16.04 -4.06 -11.87
CA ARG A 93 16.92 -4.83 -10.97
C ARG A 93 17.95 -3.94 -10.29
N LYS A 94 18.58 -3.02 -11.02
CA LYS A 94 19.53 -2.05 -10.43
C LYS A 94 18.83 -1.16 -9.40
N ALA A 95 17.66 -0.63 -9.73
CA ALA A 95 16.90 0.19 -8.78
C ALA A 95 16.54 -0.59 -7.50
N TYR A 96 16.14 -1.85 -7.63
CA TYR A 96 15.85 -2.72 -6.49
C TYR A 96 17.10 -2.98 -5.65
N THR A 97 18.21 -3.35 -6.28
CA THR A 97 19.48 -3.57 -5.56
C THR A 97 19.91 -2.32 -4.82
N ALA A 98 19.90 -1.14 -5.47
CA ALA A 98 20.28 0.11 -4.82
C ALA A 98 19.35 0.46 -3.63
N LEU A 99 18.05 0.19 -3.77
CA LEU A 99 17.08 0.36 -2.68
C LEU A 99 17.34 -0.61 -1.51
N SER A 100 17.67 -1.87 -1.80
CA SER A 100 17.88 -2.91 -0.77
C SER A 100 19.23 -2.76 -0.07
N THR A 101 20.30 -2.43 -0.80
CA THR A 101 21.64 -2.27 -0.23
C THR A 101 21.88 -0.88 0.33
N LYS A 102 21.01 0.10 0.00
CA LYS A 102 21.19 1.52 0.33
C LYS A 102 22.50 2.10 -0.22
N THR A 103 22.98 1.56 -1.34
CA THR A 103 24.21 2.00 -2.02
C THR A 103 23.99 2.14 -3.53
N PRO A 104 24.76 2.99 -4.23
CA PRO A 104 24.78 3.00 -5.70
C PRO A 104 25.23 1.65 -6.28
N THR A 105 24.80 1.34 -7.50
CA THR A 105 25.13 0.12 -8.26
C THR A 105 25.62 0.43 -9.67
#